data_AF-A0A6M2EY83-F1
#
_entry.id   AF-A0A6M2EY83-F1
#
_cell.length_a   1.000
_cell.length_b   1.000
_cell.length_c   1.000
_cell.angle_alpha   90.00
_cell.angle_beta   90.00
_cell.angle_gamma   90.00
#
_symmetry.space_group_name_H-M   'P 1'
#
loop_
_entity.id
_entity.type
_entity.pdbx_description
1 polymer ?
#
loop_
_entity_poly.entity_id
_entity_poly.type
_entity_poly.pdbx_seq_one_letter_code
_entity_poly.pdbx_strand_id
1 'polypeptide(L)'
;MEASGTSNMKFAMNGCILIGTLDGANVEIRQEVGEDNFFLFGAEAHEIADLRKERAEGKFIPDPRFEEVKAFVRNGVFGHYNYEELMGSLEGNEGYGRADYFLVGKDFPSYVECQEKVDEAYKDQKRWTKMSILNTAGSYKFSSDRTIHEYARDIWRIQPVLLP
;
A
#
# COMPACT_ATOMS: atom_id res chain seq x y z
N MET A 1 -8.19 -1.37 -0.17
CA MET A 1 -8.71 -2.14 -1.32
C MET A 1 -8.81 -1.20 -2.48
N GLU A 2 -7.92 -1.38 -3.43
CA GLU A 2 -7.74 -0.53 -4.60
C GLU A 2 -7.86 -1.35 -5.88
N ALA A 3 -8.57 -0.80 -6.87
CA ALA A 3 -8.64 -1.43 -8.19
C ALA A 3 -7.39 -1.14 -9.04
N SER A 4 -6.70 -0.02 -8.79
CA SER A 4 -5.54 0.42 -9.56
C SER A 4 -4.69 1.37 -8.71
N GLY A 5 -4.59 2.66 -9.06
CA GLY A 5 -3.78 3.66 -8.35
C GLY A 5 -2.82 4.37 -9.29
N THR A 6 -3.28 5.42 -9.98
CA THR A 6 -2.46 6.11 -11.00
C THR A 6 -1.39 7.02 -10.39
N SER A 7 -1.52 7.42 -9.12
CA SER A 7 -0.43 8.05 -8.37
C SER A 7 0.80 7.17 -8.28
N ASN A 8 0.62 5.87 -8.10
CA ASN A 8 1.68 4.90 -7.88
C ASN A 8 2.56 4.82 -9.13
N MET A 9 1.93 4.85 -10.30
CA MET A 9 2.59 4.91 -11.60
C MET A 9 3.43 6.19 -11.75
N LYS A 10 2.88 7.35 -11.35
CA LYS A 10 3.60 8.63 -11.40
C LYS A 10 4.85 8.62 -10.50
N PHE A 11 4.73 8.07 -9.29
CA PHE A 11 5.86 7.91 -8.38
C PHE A 11 6.94 7.02 -8.99
N ALA A 12 6.59 5.83 -9.48
CA ALA A 12 7.53 4.93 -10.15
C ALA A 12 8.23 5.60 -11.35
N MET A 13 7.47 6.31 -12.21
CA MET A 13 8.04 7.05 -13.36
C MET A 13 9.08 8.09 -12.93
N ASN A 14 8.88 8.75 -11.80
CA ASN A 14 9.81 9.75 -11.25
C ASN A 14 10.91 9.14 -10.37
N GLY A 15 11.07 7.82 -10.37
CA GLY A 15 12.10 7.12 -9.62
C GLY A 15 11.87 7.10 -8.12
N CYS A 16 10.65 7.41 -7.66
CA CYS A 16 10.27 7.20 -6.27
C CYS A 16 10.07 5.70 -6.04
N ILE A 17 10.67 5.18 -4.96
CA ILE A 17 10.56 3.78 -4.56
C ILE A 17 9.30 3.62 -3.71
N LEU A 18 8.50 2.62 -4.00
CA LEU A 18 7.20 2.42 -3.36
C LEU A 18 7.32 1.46 -2.17
N ILE A 19 6.56 1.77 -1.12
CA ILE A 19 6.17 0.87 -0.04
C ILE A 19 4.66 0.66 -0.13
N GLY A 20 4.19 -0.58 -0.11
CA GLY A 20 2.77 -0.86 -0.29
C GLY A 20 2.39 -2.32 -0.09
N THR A 21 1.09 -2.56 0.00
CA THR A 21 0.48 -3.90 0.00
C THR A 21 0.39 -4.46 -1.41
N LEU A 22 0.15 -5.78 -1.52
CA LEU A 22 -0.08 -6.48 -2.79
C LEU A 22 -1.52 -6.22 -3.31
N ASP A 23 -1.84 -4.95 -3.59
CA ASP A 23 -3.18 -4.48 -3.96
C ASP A 23 -3.11 -3.51 -5.16
N GLY A 24 -4.16 -3.48 -5.97
CA GLY A 24 -4.29 -2.59 -7.13
C GLY A 24 -3.06 -2.59 -8.07
N ALA A 25 -2.62 -1.39 -8.44
CA ALA A 25 -1.51 -1.18 -9.37
C ALA A 25 -0.14 -1.60 -8.81
N ASN A 26 -0.01 -1.81 -7.49
CA ASN A 26 1.25 -2.24 -6.89
C ASN A 26 1.68 -3.62 -7.39
N VAL A 27 0.72 -4.50 -7.68
CA VAL A 27 0.98 -5.83 -8.24
C VAL A 27 1.72 -5.71 -9.58
N GLU A 28 1.18 -4.91 -10.50
CA GLU A 28 1.80 -4.71 -11.81
C GLU A 28 3.10 -3.91 -11.71
N ILE A 29 3.15 -2.85 -10.89
CA ILE A 29 4.36 -2.06 -10.68
C ILE A 29 5.50 -2.94 -10.20
N ARG A 30 5.28 -3.76 -9.17
CA ARG A 30 6.28 -4.68 -8.63
C ARG A 30 6.77 -5.71 -9.66
N GLN A 31 5.89 -6.18 -10.54
CA GLN A 31 6.29 -7.07 -11.64
C GLN A 31 7.23 -6.38 -12.63
N GLU A 32 6.93 -5.13 -13.02
CA GLU A 32 7.73 -4.41 -14.03
C GLU A 32 9.03 -3.84 -13.48
N VAL A 33 9.04 -3.31 -12.24
CA VAL A 33 10.25 -2.74 -11.63
C VAL A 33 11.13 -3.81 -10.98
N GLY A 34 10.60 -5.01 -10.75
CA GLY A 34 11.26 -6.12 -10.07
C GLY A 34 11.09 -6.07 -8.55
N GLU A 35 11.00 -7.25 -7.94
CA GLU A 35 10.67 -7.43 -6.51
C GLU A 35 11.66 -6.74 -5.58
N ASP A 36 12.95 -6.71 -5.95
CA ASP A 36 14.03 -6.09 -5.17
C ASP A 36 13.95 -4.55 -5.13
N ASN A 37 13.13 -3.94 -5.99
CA ASN A 37 13.00 -2.48 -6.15
C ASN A 37 11.66 -1.93 -5.62
N PHE A 38 10.92 -2.74 -4.84
CA PHE A 38 9.64 -2.39 -4.22
C PHE A 38 9.58 -2.95 -2.78
N PHE A 39 9.08 -2.17 -1.83
CA PHE A 39 8.95 -2.58 -0.43
C PHE A 39 7.53 -3.12 -0.16
N LEU A 40 7.39 -4.44 -0.14
CA LEU A 40 6.12 -5.13 0.10
C LEU A 40 5.88 -5.39 1.59
N PHE A 41 4.67 -5.13 2.07
CA PHE A 41 4.21 -5.50 3.41
C PHE A 41 2.72 -5.87 3.43
N GLY A 42 2.25 -6.35 4.59
CA GLY A 42 0.82 -6.59 4.86
C GLY A 42 0.26 -7.87 4.27
N ALA A 43 -0.99 -8.16 4.63
CA ALA A 43 -1.72 -9.33 4.17
C ALA A 43 -2.09 -9.25 2.69
N GLU A 44 -2.19 -10.42 2.05
CA GLU A 44 -2.68 -10.55 0.68
C GLU A 44 -4.21 -10.55 0.62
N ALA A 45 -4.76 -10.16 -0.54
CA ALA A 45 -6.20 -10.03 -0.75
C ALA A 45 -7.00 -11.32 -0.41
N HIS A 46 -6.40 -12.49 -0.62
CA HIS A 46 -7.05 -13.77 -0.36
C HIS A 46 -7.13 -14.13 1.14
N GLU A 47 -6.28 -13.53 1.98
CA GLU A 47 -6.21 -13.79 3.43
C GLU A 47 -7.19 -12.92 4.24
N ILE A 48 -7.66 -11.80 3.65
CA ILE A 48 -8.43 -10.75 4.35
C ILE A 48 -9.71 -11.29 4.98
N ALA A 49 -10.44 -12.17 4.31
CA ALA A 49 -11.70 -12.70 4.81
C ALA A 49 -11.49 -13.57 6.06
N ASP A 50 -10.45 -14.41 6.05
CA ASP A 50 -10.12 -15.28 7.18
C ASP A 50 -9.59 -14.48 8.37
N LEU A 51 -8.77 -13.45 8.13
CA LEU A 51 -8.29 -12.53 9.17
C LEU A 51 -9.43 -11.77 9.86
N ARG A 52 -10.44 -11.33 9.10
CA ARG A 52 -11.65 -10.70 9.67
C ARG A 52 -12.47 -11.69 10.49
N LYS A 53 -12.58 -12.94 10.02
CA LYS A 53 -13.26 -14.00 10.76
C LYS A 53 -12.54 -14.34 12.06
N GLU A 54 -11.21 -14.43 12.03
CA GLU A 54 -10.35 -14.62 13.20
C GLU A 54 -10.59 -13.52 14.25
N ARG A 55 -10.69 -12.25 13.81
CA ARG A 55 -11.02 -11.12 14.69
C ARG A 55 -12.42 -11.25 15.30
N ALA A 56 -13.43 -11.60 14.50
CA ALA A 56 -14.80 -11.79 14.97
C ALA A 56 -14.92 -12.92 16.01
N GLU A 57 -14.12 -13.99 15.85
CA GLU A 57 -14.03 -15.09 16.81
C GLU A 57 -13.18 -14.76 18.06
N GLY A 58 -12.64 -13.54 18.16
CA GLY A 58 -11.83 -13.07 19.28
C GLY A 58 -10.44 -13.70 19.36
N LYS A 59 -9.94 -14.25 18.24
CA LYS A 59 -8.65 -14.94 18.17
C LYS A 59 -7.48 -14.01 17.83
N PHE A 60 -7.77 -12.85 17.24
CA PHE A 60 -6.76 -11.85 16.93
C PHE A 60 -6.18 -11.24 18.21
N ILE A 61 -4.86 -11.34 18.36
CA ILE A 61 -4.10 -10.68 19.43
C ILE A 61 -3.18 -9.64 18.76
N PRO A 62 -3.33 -8.34 19.08
CA PRO A 62 -2.51 -7.30 18.49
C PRO A 62 -1.06 -7.35 18.99
N ASP A 63 -0.14 -6.87 18.16
CA ASP A 63 1.26 -6.71 18.53
C ASP A 63 1.41 -5.69 19.68
N PRO A 64 2.29 -5.93 20.67
CA PRO A 64 2.49 -5.02 21.79
C PRO A 64 2.83 -3.58 21.38
N ARG A 65 3.58 -3.41 20.28
CA ARG A 65 3.96 -2.09 19.75
C ARG A 65 2.72 -1.32 19.25
N PHE A 66 1.73 -2.03 18.71
CA PHE A 66 0.47 -1.42 18.28
C PHE A 66 -0.36 -0.92 19.48
N GLU A 67 -0.41 -1.72 20.55
CA GLU A 67 -1.05 -1.29 21.81
C GLU A 67 -0.33 -0.10 22.45
N GLU A 68 1.01 -0.10 22.43
CA GLU A 68 1.81 1.04 22.90
C GLU A 68 1.48 2.32 22.14
N VAL A 69 1.40 2.27 20.81
CA VAL A 69 1.03 3.43 19.98
C VAL A 69 -0.37 3.93 20.33
N LYS A 70 -1.37 3.04 20.46
CA LYS A 70 -2.73 3.46 20.86
C LYS A 70 -2.74 4.12 22.23
N ALA A 71 -2.04 3.55 23.21
CA ALA A 71 -1.93 4.13 24.56
C ALA A 71 -1.21 5.49 24.54
N PHE A 72 -0.16 5.62 23.71
CA PHE A 72 0.57 6.86 23.54
C PHE A 72 -0.28 7.96 22.90
N VAL A 73 -1.12 7.63 21.91
CA VAL A 73 -2.07 8.60 21.33
C VAL A 73 -3.10 9.06 22.37
N ARG A 74 -3.60 8.16 23.22
CA ARG A 74 -4.59 8.46 24.26
C ARG A 74 -4.07 9.27 25.44
N ASN A 75 -2.76 9.31 25.66
CA ASN A 75 -2.21 9.93 26.86
C ASN A 75 -2.27 11.47 26.88
N GLY A 76 -2.74 12.11 25.79
CA GLY A 76 -2.91 13.56 25.67
C GLY A 76 -1.67 14.33 25.19
N VAL A 77 -0.59 13.64 24.79
CA VAL A 77 0.63 14.28 24.27
C VAL A 77 0.38 15.09 22.99
N PHE A 78 -0.63 14.73 22.21
CA PHE A 78 -1.01 15.41 20.97
C PHE A 78 -2.04 16.54 21.16
N GLY A 79 -2.21 17.02 22.40
CA GLY A 79 -3.08 18.14 22.73
C GLY A 79 -4.39 17.72 23.41
N HIS A 80 -5.36 18.65 23.49
CA HIS A 80 -6.59 18.47 24.26
C HIS A 80 -7.63 17.53 23.62
N TYR A 81 -7.43 17.14 22.36
CA TYR A 81 -8.31 16.18 21.70
C TYR A 81 -7.95 14.76 22.14
N ASN A 82 -8.93 13.96 22.55
CA ASN A 82 -8.69 12.67 23.21
C ASN A 82 -8.62 11.46 22.27
N TYR A 83 -8.93 11.64 20.97
CA TYR A 83 -8.85 10.59 19.92
C TYR A 83 -9.57 9.27 20.21
N GLU A 84 -10.41 9.19 21.25
CA GLU A 84 -11.01 7.92 21.69
C GLU A 84 -11.95 7.32 20.65
N GLU A 85 -12.70 8.14 19.93
CA GLU A 85 -13.59 7.67 18.86
C GLU A 85 -12.79 7.06 17.70
N LEU A 86 -11.68 7.71 17.32
CA LEU A 86 -10.79 7.23 16.27
C LEU A 86 -10.12 5.91 16.68
N MET A 87 -9.51 5.86 17.87
CA MET A 87 -8.88 4.64 18.38
C MET A 87 -9.90 3.53 18.62
N GLY A 88 -11.13 3.89 19.02
CA GLY A 88 -12.23 2.96 19.21
C GLY A 88 -12.67 2.23 17.93
N SER A 89 -12.42 2.80 16.75
CA SER A 89 -12.67 2.11 15.46
C SER A 89 -11.78 0.88 15.26
N LEU A 90 -10.63 0.84 15.95
CA LEU A 90 -9.63 -0.24 15.90
C LEU A 90 -9.89 -1.32 16.97
N GLU A 91 -10.95 -1.16 17.77
CA GLU A 91 -11.22 -1.96 18.96
C GLU A 91 -12.54 -2.73 18.89
N GLY A 92 -12.70 -3.70 19.81
CA GLY A 92 -13.78 -4.67 19.79
C GLY A 92 -13.55 -5.76 18.73
N ASN A 93 -14.43 -6.75 18.69
CA ASN A 93 -14.33 -7.87 17.76
C ASN A 93 -15.40 -7.83 16.67
N GLU A 94 -16.46 -7.05 16.88
CA GLU A 94 -17.58 -6.86 15.95
C GLU A 94 -18.19 -5.46 16.11
N GLY A 95 -19.09 -5.11 15.18
CA GLY A 95 -19.84 -3.84 15.20
C GLY A 95 -19.48 -2.91 14.03
N TYR A 96 -20.49 -2.24 13.49
CA TYR A 96 -20.31 -1.29 12.40
C TYR A 96 -19.40 -0.13 12.83
N GLY A 97 -18.41 0.20 11.99
CA GLY A 97 -17.41 1.24 12.29
C GLY A 97 -16.38 0.87 13.37
N ARG A 98 -16.35 -0.39 13.79
CA ARG A 98 -15.43 -0.92 14.82
C ARG A 98 -14.68 -2.15 14.30
N ALA A 99 -14.00 -2.84 15.22
CA ALA A 99 -13.35 -4.12 14.99
C ALA A 99 -12.21 -4.12 13.98
N ASP A 100 -11.63 -2.95 13.70
CA ASP A 100 -10.47 -2.81 12.81
C ASP A 100 -10.69 -3.52 11.46
N TYR A 101 -11.81 -3.24 10.81
CA TYR A 101 -12.21 -3.91 9.57
C TYR A 101 -11.17 -3.78 8.43
N PHE A 102 -10.32 -2.75 8.51
CA PHE A 102 -9.26 -2.45 7.55
C PHE A 102 -7.90 -3.04 7.93
N LEU A 103 -7.85 -3.88 8.98
CA LEU A 103 -6.67 -4.65 9.37
C LEU A 103 -5.45 -3.79 9.72
N VAL A 104 -5.67 -2.59 10.26
CA VAL A 104 -4.60 -1.65 10.63
C VAL A 104 -3.68 -2.29 11.65
N GLY A 105 -4.23 -2.85 12.73
CA GLY A 105 -3.45 -3.50 13.79
C GLY A 105 -2.84 -4.82 13.34
N LYS A 106 -3.45 -5.50 12.35
CA LYS A 106 -2.94 -6.76 11.81
C LYS A 106 -1.71 -6.54 10.93
N ASP A 107 -1.74 -5.53 10.06
CA ASP A 107 -0.62 -5.23 9.15
C ASP A 107 0.47 -4.36 9.81
N PHE A 108 0.16 -3.69 10.92
CA PHE A 108 1.08 -2.79 11.64
C PHE A 108 2.48 -3.37 11.88
N PRO A 109 2.65 -4.60 12.39
CA PRO A 109 4.00 -5.16 12.65
C PRO A 109 4.82 -5.26 11.37
N SER A 110 4.21 -5.82 10.31
CA SER A 110 4.86 -5.99 9.01
C SER A 110 5.18 -4.66 8.35
N TYR A 111 4.33 -3.65 8.55
CA TYR A 111 4.55 -2.30 8.04
C TYR A 111 5.76 -1.63 8.70
N VAL A 112 5.85 -1.68 10.04
CA VAL A 112 6.97 -1.10 10.79
C VAL A 112 8.28 -1.80 10.43
N GLU A 113 8.28 -3.13 10.37
CA GLU A 113 9.45 -3.92 9.95
C GLU A 113 9.84 -3.65 8.49
N CYS A 114 8.87 -3.32 7.64
CA CYS A 114 9.15 -2.92 6.26
C CYS A 114 9.80 -1.53 6.20
N GLN A 115 9.38 -0.59 7.06
CA GLN A 115 10.02 0.73 7.18
C GLN A 115 11.48 0.61 7.65
N GLU A 116 11.81 -0.34 8.54
CA GLU A 116 13.21 -0.61 8.91
C GLU A 116 14.06 -1.03 7.69
N LYS A 117 13.49 -1.82 6.77
CA LYS A 117 14.16 -2.18 5.52
C LYS A 117 14.33 -0.98 4.59
N VAL A 118 13.38 -0.05 4.58
CA VAL A 118 13.48 1.23 3.86
C VAL A 118 14.65 2.03 4.40
N ASP A 119 14.76 2.17 5.73
CA ASP A 119 15.86 2.89 6.40
C ASP A 119 17.23 2.29 6.06
N GLU A 120 17.37 0.96 6.14
CA GLU A 120 18.62 0.28 5.80
C GLU A 120 18.98 0.43 4.31
N ALA A 121 18.00 0.34 3.41
CA ALA A 121 18.24 0.57 1.99
C ALA A 121 18.64 2.02 1.69
N TYR A 122 18.06 2.99 2.41
CA TYR A 122 18.38 4.40 2.25
C TYR A 122 19.81 4.73 2.71
N LYS A 123 20.36 4.02 3.71
CA LYS A 123 21.76 4.20 4.13
C LYS A 123 22.74 3.86 3.00
N ASP A 124 22.45 2.86 2.17
CA ASP A 124 23.20 2.57 0.95
C ASP A 124 22.68 3.36 -0.24
N GLN A 125 23.20 4.58 -0.40
CA GLN A 125 22.81 5.48 -1.49
C GLN A 125 23.06 4.91 -2.89
N LYS A 126 24.02 3.98 -3.06
CA LYS A 126 24.24 3.34 -4.37
C LYS A 126 23.11 2.38 -4.68
N ARG A 127 22.72 1.55 -3.70
CA ARG A 127 21.56 0.66 -3.81
C ARG A 127 20.27 1.47 -4.02
N TRP A 128 20.03 2.49 -3.22
CA TRP A 128 18.83 3.33 -3.32
C TRP A 128 18.70 3.99 -4.69
N THR A 129 19.78 4.62 -5.17
CA THR A 129 19.78 5.26 -6.50
C THR A 129 19.57 4.23 -7.63
N LYS A 130 20.16 3.03 -7.51
CA LYS A 130 19.91 1.95 -8.47
C LYS A 130 18.43 1.56 -8.50
N MET A 131 17.80 1.37 -7.34
CA MET A 131 16.38 1.06 -7.24
C MET A 131 15.51 2.17 -7.86
N SER A 132 15.86 3.44 -7.61
CA SER A 132 15.18 4.61 -8.18
C SER A 132 15.23 4.61 -9.72
N ILE A 133 16.41 4.41 -10.31
CA ILE A 133 16.59 4.34 -11.78
C ILE A 133 15.79 3.16 -12.36
N LEU A 134 15.79 2.01 -11.70
CA LEU A 134 15.05 0.83 -12.16
C LEU A 134 13.54 1.02 -12.07
N ASN A 135 13.04 1.80 -11.11
CA ASN A 135 11.62 2.18 -11.05
C ASN A 135 11.21 3.00 -12.29
N THR A 136 12.00 4.01 -12.66
CA THR A 136 11.76 4.79 -13.89
C THR A 136 11.87 3.89 -15.13
N ALA A 137 12.90 3.04 -15.21
CA ALA A 137 13.11 2.15 -16.35
C ALA A 137 11.97 1.14 -16.54
N GLY A 138 11.40 0.63 -15.44
CA GLY A 138 10.26 -0.31 -15.45
C GLY A 138 8.89 0.36 -15.67
N SER A 139 8.82 1.68 -15.73
CA SER A 139 7.53 2.40 -15.74
C SER A 139 6.80 2.45 -17.09
N TYR A 140 7.44 1.96 -18.17
CA TYR A 140 6.98 2.10 -19.56
C TYR A 140 5.53 1.58 -19.79
N LYS A 141 5.15 0.48 -19.13
CA LYS A 141 3.82 -0.12 -19.25
C LYS A 141 2.70 0.79 -18.76
N PHE A 142 3.02 1.73 -17.87
CA PHE A 142 2.04 2.61 -17.24
C PHE A 142 1.79 3.90 -18.02
N SER A 143 2.33 4.04 -19.24
CA SER A 143 1.97 5.14 -20.13
C SER A 143 0.48 5.05 -20.53
N SER A 144 -0.20 6.20 -20.50
CA SER A 144 -1.59 6.30 -20.98
C SER A 144 -1.71 6.00 -22.47
N ASP A 145 -0.66 6.19 -23.26
CA ASP A 145 -0.69 5.92 -24.70
C ASP A 145 -1.03 4.45 -24.99
N ARG A 146 -0.42 3.52 -24.26
CA ARG A 146 -0.73 2.09 -24.34
C ARG A 146 -2.21 1.83 -24.02
N THR A 147 -2.70 2.40 -22.92
CA THR A 147 -4.11 2.27 -22.51
C THR A 147 -5.04 2.81 -23.59
N ILE A 148 -4.77 3.98 -24.15
CA ILE A 148 -5.56 4.58 -25.24
C ILE A 148 -5.54 3.72 -26.50
N HIS A 149 -4.39 3.12 -26.85
CA HIS A 149 -4.30 2.21 -27.99
C HIS A 149 -5.13 0.93 -27.81
N GLU A 150 -5.16 0.35 -26.61
CA GLU A 150 -6.02 -0.80 -26.30
C GLU A 150 -7.50 -0.44 -26.40
N TYR A 151 -7.92 0.67 -25.80
CA TYR A 151 -9.30 1.14 -25.92
C TYR A 151 -9.69 1.42 -27.38
N ALA A 152 -8.82 2.08 -28.15
CA ALA A 152 -9.05 2.40 -29.55
C ALA A 152 -9.23 1.14 -30.42
N ARG A 153 -8.43 0.10 -30.19
CA ARG A 153 -8.46 -1.15 -30.95
C ARG A 153 -9.59 -2.08 -30.51
N ASP A 154 -9.68 -2.35 -29.22
CA ASP A 154 -10.43 -3.48 -28.68
C ASP A 154 -11.87 -3.09 -28.30
N ILE A 155 -12.15 -1.80 -28.07
CA ILE A 155 -13.47 -1.30 -27.67
C ILE A 155 -14.04 -0.34 -28.72
N TRP A 156 -13.39 0.80 -28.96
CA TRP A 156 -13.95 1.87 -29.79
C TRP A 156 -13.86 1.58 -31.29
N ARG A 157 -12.91 0.74 -31.70
CA ARG A 157 -12.63 0.38 -33.10
C ARG A 157 -12.36 1.60 -33.99
N ILE A 158 -11.56 2.54 -33.49
CA ILE A 158 -11.16 3.76 -34.20
C ILE A 158 -9.68 3.71 -34.61
N GLN A 159 -9.30 4.54 -35.58
CA GLN A 159 -7.93 4.69 -36.10
C GLN A 159 -7.48 6.15 -35.99
N PRO A 160 -6.17 6.43 -35.85
CA PRO A 160 -5.67 7.79 -35.79
C PRO A 160 -5.97 8.56 -37.09
N VAL A 161 -6.31 9.85 -36.96
CA VAL A 161 -6.46 10.78 -38.08
C VAL A 161 -5.34 11.82 -37.98
N LEU A 162 -4.41 11.77 -38.93
CA LEU A 162 -3.32 12.73 -39.02
C LEU A 162 -3.81 13.96 -39.78
N LEU A 163 -3.69 15.14 -39.16
CA LEU A 163 -3.96 16.40 -39.83
C LEU A 163 -2.82 16.72 -40.83
N PRO A 164 -3.11 17.40 -41.95
CA PRO A 164 -2.11 17.82 -42.95
C PRO A 164 -1.01 18.72 -42.38
#